data_AF-A0A0C3FHK4-F1
#
_entry.id   AF-A0A0C3FHK4-F1
#
_cell.length_a   1.000
_cell.length_b   1.000
_cell.length_c   1.000
_cell.angle_alpha   90.00
_cell.angle_beta   90.00
_cell.angle_gamma   90.00
#
_symmetry.space_group_name_H-M   'P 1'
#
loop_
_entity.id
_entity.type
_entity.pdbx_description
1 polymer ?
#
loop_
_entity_poly.entity_id
_entity_poly.type
_entity_poly.pdbx_seq_one_letter_code
_entity_poly.pdbx_strand_id
1 'polypeptide(L)'
;MLYTYQSYPKPSYQIYAPPERLNRRLSGRYSASPYDDMELRDSYYPEERHISPGMHGSALSHGSIPHRQRRRSSSVSFDMRAPPMDTFRRLSSRVIKFKRKGAFRSGLTIGDAQANARLSGNDSYTFHDFNTDARGRINLKIRWAGYPTLTYNIPLDGYGDRVNLETLARRTARSIVHVILTQTNIIPVPWDRVEMLRLEEIAPGTWQPVLAVR
;
A
#
# COMPACT_ATOMS: atom_id res chain seq x y z
N MET A 1 50.47 44.43 -27.82
CA MET A 1 49.37 43.47 -27.55
C MET A 1 49.79 42.10 -28.06
N LEU A 2 50.20 41.18 -27.19
CA LEU A 2 50.23 39.74 -27.49
C LEU A 2 50.01 38.99 -26.17
N TYR A 3 48.98 38.14 -26.16
CA TYR A 3 48.52 37.34 -25.02
C TYR A 3 49.50 36.20 -24.71
N THR A 4 49.87 36.03 -23.44
CA THR A 4 50.64 34.88 -22.95
C THR A 4 49.68 33.71 -22.67
N TYR A 5 49.67 32.72 -23.56
CA TYR A 5 49.09 31.39 -23.28
C TYR A 5 50.14 30.57 -22.53
N GLN A 6 49.96 30.42 -21.22
CA GLN A 6 50.78 29.53 -20.41
C GLN A 6 50.21 28.10 -20.47
N SER A 7 50.84 27.26 -21.28
CA SER A 7 50.55 25.83 -21.41
C SER A 7 50.90 25.10 -20.12
N TYR A 8 49.91 24.46 -19.49
CA TYR A 8 50.15 23.56 -18.36
C TYR A 8 50.76 22.24 -18.85
N PRO A 9 51.85 21.74 -18.23
CA PRO A 9 52.40 20.43 -18.52
C PRO A 9 51.53 19.32 -17.89
N LYS A 10 51.20 18.31 -18.70
CA LYS A 10 50.53 17.07 -18.29
C LYS A 10 51.53 16.09 -17.68
N PRO A 11 51.25 15.48 -16.52
CA PRO A 11 51.78 14.17 -16.18
C PRO A 11 50.77 13.06 -16.55
N SER A 12 51.26 12.11 -17.33
CA SER A 12 50.62 10.90 -17.80
C SER A 12 50.65 9.78 -16.75
N TYR A 13 49.49 9.27 -16.36
CA TYR A 13 49.35 7.90 -15.86
C TYR A 13 48.02 7.29 -16.35
N GLN A 14 48.12 6.51 -17.43
CA GLN A 14 47.15 5.49 -17.82
C GLN A 14 47.67 4.16 -17.30
N ILE A 15 47.09 3.60 -16.24
CA ILE A 15 47.20 2.17 -15.94
C ILE A 15 45.82 1.74 -15.42
N TYR A 16 45.13 0.88 -16.18
CA TYR A 16 43.74 0.41 -16.05
C TYR A 16 42.64 1.30 -16.68
N ALA A 17 42.67 1.38 -18.02
CA ALA A 17 41.45 1.56 -18.82
C ALA A 17 40.73 0.20 -19.01
N PRO A 18 39.41 0.19 -19.27
CA PRO A 18 38.57 -1.02 -19.31
C PRO A 18 38.64 -1.69 -20.69
N PRO A 19 38.42 -3.02 -20.82
CA PRO A 19 38.19 -3.62 -22.11
C PRO A 19 36.70 -3.53 -22.47
N GLU A 20 36.36 -2.58 -23.35
CA GLU A 20 35.16 -2.69 -24.18
C GLU A 20 35.42 -3.68 -25.34
N ARG A 21 34.44 -4.57 -25.55
CA ARG A 21 34.07 -5.27 -26.80
C ARG A 21 34.94 -6.42 -27.31
N LEU A 22 34.38 -7.63 -27.23
CA LEU A 22 34.55 -8.64 -28.29
C LEU A 22 33.20 -9.29 -28.61
N ASN A 23 32.75 -9.10 -29.85
CA ASN A 23 31.73 -9.89 -30.51
C ASN A 23 32.12 -11.38 -30.48
N ARG A 24 31.20 -12.27 -30.09
CA ARG A 24 31.26 -13.67 -30.50
C ARG A 24 29.86 -14.20 -30.81
N ARG A 25 29.46 -14.05 -32.07
CA ARG A 25 28.56 -14.99 -32.76
C ARG A 25 29.40 -16.19 -33.20
N LEU A 26 28.93 -17.40 -32.87
CA LEU A 26 29.21 -18.70 -33.51
C LEU A 26 28.15 -19.66 -32.93
N SER A 27 27.02 -19.96 -33.58
CA SER A 27 26.78 -20.79 -34.78
C SER A 27 27.31 -22.23 -34.67
N GLY A 28 26.39 -23.20 -34.64
CA GLY A 28 26.64 -24.64 -34.89
C GLY A 28 25.75 -25.53 -34.01
N ARG A 29 24.44 -25.66 -34.26
CA ARG A 29 23.77 -26.63 -35.17
C ARG A 29 23.90 -28.10 -34.75
N TYR A 30 22.83 -28.66 -34.18
CA TYR A 30 22.10 -29.89 -34.58
C TYR A 30 20.65 -29.71 -34.04
N SER A 31 19.65 -29.42 -34.90
CA SER A 31 18.64 -30.38 -35.44
C SER A 31 17.85 -31.10 -34.31
N ALA A 32 16.52 -31.05 -34.16
CA ALA A 32 15.40 -31.11 -35.12
C ALA A 32 14.16 -30.35 -34.58
N SER A 33 13.47 -29.57 -35.42
CA SER A 33 12.16 -29.82 -36.05
C SER A 33 10.93 -29.91 -35.10
N PRO A 34 9.88 -29.09 -35.36
CA PRO A 34 8.60 -29.04 -34.64
C PRO A 34 7.58 -30.02 -35.25
N TYR A 35 6.56 -30.42 -34.48
CA TYR A 35 5.51 -31.40 -34.81
C TYR A 35 5.96 -32.87 -34.81
N ASP A 36 5.85 -33.52 -33.64
CA ASP A 36 5.54 -34.96 -33.50
C ASP A 36 5.55 -35.29 -32.00
N ASP A 37 4.38 -35.29 -31.35
CA ASP A 37 3.89 -36.42 -30.56
C ASP A 37 2.69 -36.03 -29.67
N MET A 38 1.52 -36.48 -30.14
CA MET A 38 0.36 -36.98 -29.38
C MET A 38 -0.37 -35.97 -28.47
N GLU A 39 -1.53 -35.39 -28.84
CA GLU A 39 -2.74 -36.02 -29.38
C GLU A 39 -2.99 -37.45 -28.89
N LEU A 40 -3.36 -37.59 -27.61
CA LEU A 40 -4.41 -38.51 -27.15
C LEU A 40 -4.66 -38.33 -25.65
N ARG A 41 -5.62 -37.49 -25.26
CA ARG A 41 -6.41 -37.80 -24.07
C ARG A 41 -7.80 -37.20 -24.14
N ASP A 42 -8.67 -38.05 -24.64
CA ASP A 42 -10.13 -38.07 -24.52
C ASP A 42 -10.72 -37.18 -23.42
N SER A 43 -11.51 -36.23 -23.91
CA SER A 43 -12.89 -35.97 -23.49
C SER A 43 -13.54 -37.13 -22.74
N TYR A 44 -13.51 -37.09 -21.40
CA TYR A 44 -14.23 -38.05 -20.57
C TYR A 44 -14.91 -37.36 -19.40
N TYR A 45 -15.91 -36.51 -19.66
CA TYR A 45 -17.13 -36.47 -18.85
C TYR A 45 -18.30 -35.96 -19.70
N PRO A 46 -19.43 -36.68 -19.73
CA PRO A 46 -20.54 -36.40 -20.61
C PRO A 46 -21.42 -35.28 -20.07
N GLU A 47 -21.96 -34.55 -21.01
CA GLU A 47 -23.15 -33.71 -20.92
C GLU A 47 -24.36 -34.53 -20.42
N GLU A 48 -25.35 -33.80 -19.92
CA GLU A 48 -26.79 -34.11 -19.97
C GLU A 48 -27.52 -34.64 -18.70
N ARG A 49 -28.64 -33.92 -18.41
CA ARG A 49 -29.87 -34.28 -17.67
C ARG A 49 -29.79 -34.04 -16.14
N HIS A 50 -30.68 -33.30 -15.49
CA HIS A 50 -32.14 -33.29 -15.62
C HIS A 50 -32.78 -31.94 -15.24
N ILE A 51 -33.79 -31.60 -16.04
CA ILE A 51 -34.85 -30.60 -15.80
C ILE A 51 -35.93 -31.23 -14.89
N SER A 52 -36.71 -30.36 -14.21
CA SER A 52 -38.15 -30.48 -13.89
C SER A 52 -38.61 -30.64 -12.41
N PRO A 53 -39.89 -30.34 -12.08
CA PRO A 53 -40.30 -29.29 -11.12
C PRO A 53 -41.38 -29.75 -10.10
N GLY A 54 -42.01 -28.81 -9.36
CA GLY A 54 -43.30 -29.00 -8.67
C GLY A 54 -43.17 -29.34 -7.18
N MET A 55 -43.74 -28.56 -6.25
CA MET A 55 -45.16 -28.34 -5.92
C MET A 55 -45.56 -29.07 -4.61
N HIS A 56 -46.34 -28.35 -3.80
CA HIS A 56 -47.24 -28.77 -2.70
C HIS A 56 -46.78 -28.69 -1.24
N GLY A 57 -47.58 -27.95 -0.46
CA GLY A 57 -47.58 -27.96 1.01
C GLY A 57 -48.38 -26.80 1.61
N SER A 58 -49.71 -26.86 1.50
CA SER A 58 -50.66 -25.89 2.09
C SER A 58 -50.67 -25.88 3.62
N ALA A 59 -51.16 -24.76 4.16
CA ALA A 59 -51.39 -24.41 5.56
C ALA A 59 -52.27 -25.39 6.36
N LEU A 60 -52.02 -25.50 7.66
CA LEU A 60 -53.05 -25.69 8.70
C LEU A 60 -52.65 -25.00 10.02
N SER A 61 -53.67 -24.37 10.62
CA SER A 61 -53.70 -23.59 11.87
C SER A 61 -53.94 -24.50 13.10
N HIS A 62 -53.28 -24.22 14.23
CA HIS A 62 -53.88 -24.31 15.59
C HIS A 62 -52.91 -23.84 16.68
N GLY A 63 -53.42 -23.13 17.70
CA GLY A 63 -52.79 -23.09 19.04
C GLY A 63 -52.50 -21.70 19.62
N SER A 64 -53.50 -21.15 20.31
CA SER A 64 -53.45 -19.97 21.17
C SER A 64 -52.51 -20.11 22.39
N ILE A 65 -51.65 -19.10 22.64
CA ILE A 65 -51.10 -18.80 23.98
C ILE A 65 -51.06 -17.27 24.18
N PRO A 66 -51.71 -16.71 25.22
CA PRO A 66 -51.64 -15.29 25.52
C PRO A 66 -50.45 -15.02 26.45
N HIS A 67 -49.47 -14.22 26.01
CA HIS A 67 -48.43 -13.77 26.92
C HIS A 67 -48.11 -12.28 26.82
N ARG A 68 -48.65 -11.57 27.83
CA ARG A 68 -48.14 -10.37 28.49
C ARG A 68 -47.74 -9.20 27.59
N GLN A 69 -48.66 -8.22 27.55
CA GLN A 69 -48.36 -6.80 27.44
C GLN A 69 -47.11 -6.42 28.25
N ARG A 70 -45.98 -6.25 27.57
CA ARG A 70 -44.90 -5.40 28.07
C ARG A 70 -45.26 -3.96 27.73
N ARG A 71 -45.99 -3.31 28.65
CA ARG A 71 -45.96 -1.86 28.78
C ARG A 71 -44.50 -1.47 29.07
N ARG A 72 -43.75 -1.08 28.04
CA ARG A 72 -42.52 -0.31 28.23
C ARG A 72 -42.86 1.13 27.91
N SER A 73 -43.03 1.90 28.98
CA SER A 73 -43.17 3.34 29.00
C SER A 73 -42.06 3.98 28.17
N SER A 74 -42.41 4.70 27.11
CA SER A 74 -41.53 5.64 26.45
C SER A 74 -41.50 6.93 27.29
N SER A 75 -40.53 7.05 28.20
CA SER A 75 -40.20 8.34 28.80
C SER A 75 -39.36 9.13 27.80
N VAL A 76 -40.00 10.09 27.12
CA VAL A 76 -39.30 11.10 26.32
C VAL A 76 -38.79 12.15 27.31
N SER A 77 -37.52 12.07 27.70
CA SER A 77 -36.86 13.14 28.44
C SER A 77 -36.56 14.28 27.47
N PHE A 78 -37.38 15.34 27.52
CA PHE A 78 -37.04 16.63 26.93
C PHE A 78 -35.99 17.30 27.82
N ASP A 79 -34.71 16.97 27.59
CA ASP A 79 -33.62 17.84 28.03
C ASP A 79 -33.51 18.99 27.03
N MET A 80 -34.10 20.12 27.43
CA MET A 80 -33.83 21.40 26.80
C MET A 80 -32.40 21.81 27.12
N ARG A 81 -31.63 22.02 26.04
CA ARG A 81 -30.46 22.90 25.92
C ARG A 81 -29.08 22.27 26.13
N ALA A 82 -28.59 21.62 25.08
CA ALA A 82 -27.15 21.63 24.75
C ALA A 82 -26.90 22.64 23.62
N PRO A 83 -25.81 23.45 23.67
CA PRO A 83 -25.50 24.45 22.66
C PRO A 83 -25.24 23.80 21.28
N PRO A 84 -25.64 24.43 20.16
CA PRO A 84 -25.52 23.83 18.84
C PRO A 84 -24.16 24.16 18.21
N MET A 85 -23.05 23.66 18.76
CA MET A 85 -21.74 23.56 18.09
C MET A 85 -20.98 22.41 18.78
N ASP A 86 -20.77 21.27 18.15
CA ASP A 86 -19.71 21.13 17.15
C ASP A 86 -19.99 19.95 16.20
N THR A 87 -20.59 20.25 15.03
CA THR A 87 -20.73 19.33 13.89
C THR A 87 -19.46 19.33 13.03
N PHE A 88 -18.31 19.78 13.56
CA PHE A 88 -17.04 19.61 12.87
C PHE A 88 -16.56 18.17 13.00
N ARG A 89 -16.88 17.38 11.97
CA ARG A 89 -16.07 16.26 11.49
C ARG A 89 -15.81 15.22 12.57
N ARG A 90 -16.64 14.17 12.58
CA ARG A 90 -16.09 12.82 12.78
C ARG A 90 -15.00 12.67 11.72
N LEU A 91 -13.75 13.02 12.03
CA LEU A 91 -12.61 12.55 11.26
C LEU A 91 -12.77 11.03 11.31
N SER A 92 -13.28 10.45 10.23
CA SER A 92 -13.19 9.02 10.02
C SER A 92 -11.67 8.78 10.00
N SER A 93 -11.11 8.38 11.13
CA SER A 93 -9.69 8.11 11.24
C SER A 93 -9.46 6.80 10.50
N ARG A 94 -9.32 6.90 9.18
CA ARG A 94 -8.91 5.75 8.38
C ARG A 94 -7.50 5.41 8.80
N VAL A 95 -7.30 4.13 9.09
CA VAL A 95 -6.02 3.59 9.54
C VAL A 95 -5.62 2.48 8.59
N ILE A 96 -4.45 2.65 7.97
CA ILE A 96 -3.85 1.66 7.11
C ILE A 96 -2.72 1.01 7.87
N LYS A 97 -2.82 -0.31 8.05
CA LYS A 97 -1.80 -1.09 8.76
C LYS A 97 -0.87 -1.70 7.72
N PHE A 98 0.43 -1.43 7.86
CA PHE A 98 1.43 -2.16 7.09
C PHE A 98 1.72 -3.46 7.83
N LYS A 99 1.71 -4.58 7.11
CA LYS A 99 2.01 -5.88 7.68
C LYS A 99 2.76 -6.69 6.65
N ARG A 100 3.97 -7.11 7.01
CA ARG A 100 4.78 -8.01 6.18
C ARG A 100 4.05 -9.34 5.99
N LYS A 101 4.08 -9.88 4.77
CA LYS A 101 3.49 -11.18 4.46
C LYS A 101 4.13 -12.27 5.34
N GLY A 102 3.30 -13.02 6.07
CA GLY A 102 3.76 -14.05 7.01
C GLY A 102 4.15 -13.52 8.40
N ALA A 103 4.13 -12.21 8.65
CA ALA A 103 4.38 -11.68 9.99
C ALA A 103 3.16 -11.87 10.90
N PHE A 104 3.41 -12.10 12.19
CA PHE A 104 2.36 -12.21 13.21
C PHE A 104 1.87 -10.86 13.72
N ARG A 105 2.71 -9.82 13.61
CA ARG A 105 2.42 -8.46 14.09
C ARG A 105 2.32 -7.48 12.91
N SER A 106 1.55 -6.41 13.11
CA SER A 106 1.55 -5.26 12.21
C SER A 106 2.76 -4.37 12.50
N GLY A 107 3.24 -3.70 11.48
CA GLY A 107 4.46 -2.91 11.50
C GLY A 107 5.37 -3.32 10.34
N LEU A 108 6.12 -2.33 9.86
CA LEU A 108 7.07 -2.49 8.79
C LEU A 108 8.28 -1.62 9.12
N THR A 109 9.46 -2.24 9.26
CA THR A 109 10.70 -1.47 9.42
C THR A 109 10.95 -0.64 8.17
N ILE A 110 11.60 0.51 8.33
CA ILE A 110 11.95 1.36 7.19
C ILE A 110 12.85 0.60 6.20
N GLY A 111 13.74 -0.26 6.71
CA GLY A 111 14.56 -1.15 5.88
C GLY A 111 13.76 -2.13 5.03
N ASP A 112 12.80 -2.82 5.63
CA ASP A 112 11.93 -3.77 4.92
C ASP A 112 11.11 -3.05 3.83
N ALA A 113 10.61 -1.85 4.12
CA ALA A 113 9.86 -1.04 3.15
C ALA A 113 10.74 -0.62 1.96
N GLN A 114 12.01 -0.28 2.19
CA GLN A 114 12.95 0.05 1.12
C GLN A 114 13.40 -1.18 0.31
N ALA A 115 13.47 -2.34 0.95
CA ALA A 115 13.84 -3.61 0.34
C ALA A 115 12.70 -4.29 -0.47
N ASN A 116 11.56 -3.61 -0.66
CA ASN A 116 10.38 -4.16 -1.34
C ASN A 116 9.81 -5.40 -0.65
N ALA A 117 9.75 -5.39 0.69
CA ALA A 117 9.14 -6.48 1.43
C ALA A 117 7.68 -6.68 1.01
N ARG A 118 7.29 -7.94 0.78
CA ARG A 118 5.92 -8.29 0.40
C ARG A 118 4.96 -7.98 1.53
N LEU A 119 3.84 -7.32 1.22
CA LEU A 119 2.83 -6.96 2.22
C LEU A 119 1.61 -7.89 2.16
N SER A 120 1.02 -8.16 3.31
CA SER A 120 -0.29 -8.82 3.39
C SER A 120 -1.38 -7.82 3.04
N GLY A 121 -2.33 -8.21 2.19
CA GLY A 121 -3.42 -7.32 1.79
C GLY A 121 -2.95 -6.17 0.89
N ASN A 122 -1.95 -6.41 0.04
CA ASN A 122 -1.36 -5.36 -0.80
C ASN A 122 -2.38 -4.55 -1.61
N ASP A 123 -3.45 -5.20 -2.05
CA ASP A 123 -4.48 -4.59 -2.90
C ASP A 123 -5.84 -4.51 -2.16
N SER A 124 -5.82 -4.36 -0.84
CA SER A 124 -7.05 -4.29 -0.02
C SER A 124 -7.66 -2.89 0.03
N TYR A 125 -6.93 -1.86 -0.40
CA TYR A 125 -7.35 -0.47 -0.33
C TYR A 125 -7.54 0.11 -1.73
N THR A 126 -8.50 1.01 -1.84
CA THR A 126 -8.85 1.71 -3.08
C THR A 126 -8.36 3.15 -3.08
N PHE A 127 -8.28 3.81 -4.24
CA PHE A 127 -7.93 5.24 -4.30
C PHE A 127 -8.90 6.12 -3.50
N HIS A 128 -10.18 5.72 -3.44
CA HIS A 128 -11.19 6.35 -2.62
C HIS A 128 -10.89 6.25 -1.12
N ASP A 129 -10.27 5.15 -0.66
CA ASP A 129 -9.87 5.00 0.74
C ASP A 129 -8.81 6.02 1.16
N PHE A 130 -8.02 6.51 0.20
CA PHE A 130 -6.96 7.48 0.43
C PHE A 130 -7.38 8.94 0.29
N ASN A 131 -8.59 9.23 -0.18
CA ASN A 131 -9.05 10.59 -0.50
C ASN A 131 -8.01 11.34 -1.37
N THR A 132 -7.56 10.70 -2.45
CA THR A 132 -6.53 11.25 -3.32
C THR A 132 -6.99 12.51 -4.04
N ASP A 133 -6.05 13.42 -4.29
CA ASP A 133 -6.24 14.53 -5.21
C ASP A 133 -6.53 14.04 -6.65
N ALA A 134 -7.00 14.92 -7.54
CA ALA A 134 -7.28 14.64 -8.95
C ALA A 134 -6.07 14.04 -9.71
N ARG A 135 -4.86 14.22 -9.18
CA ARG A 135 -3.60 13.66 -9.71
C ARG A 135 -3.21 12.30 -9.09
N GLY A 136 -4.07 11.69 -8.27
CA GLY A 136 -3.78 10.44 -7.57
C GLY A 136 -2.70 10.58 -6.50
N ARG A 137 -2.62 11.74 -5.83
CA ARG A 137 -1.59 12.02 -4.81
C ARG A 137 -2.21 12.20 -3.43
N ILE A 138 -1.44 11.86 -2.40
CA ILE A 138 -1.75 12.15 -1.00
C ILE A 138 -0.72 13.12 -0.41
N ASN A 139 -1.15 13.90 0.57
CA ASN A 139 -0.29 14.73 1.40
C ASN A 139 0.21 13.91 2.59
N LEU A 140 1.49 13.57 2.62
CA LEU A 140 2.11 12.85 3.73
C LEU A 140 2.76 13.85 4.70
N LYS A 141 2.21 13.99 5.90
CA LYS A 141 2.75 14.84 6.96
C LYS A 141 3.58 14.00 7.92
N ILE A 142 4.89 14.21 7.96
CA ILE A 142 5.82 13.47 8.83
C ILE A 142 6.21 14.36 10.00
N ARG A 143 5.92 13.88 11.21
CA ARG A 143 6.24 14.57 12.46
C ARG A 143 7.16 13.70 13.31
N TRP A 144 8.22 14.30 13.82
CA TRP A 144 9.07 13.71 14.86
C TRP A 144 9.08 14.64 16.08
N ALA A 145 9.03 14.08 17.28
CA ALA A 145 8.96 14.87 18.51
C ALA A 145 10.23 15.74 18.68
N GLY A 146 10.04 17.05 18.84
CA GLY A 146 11.15 18.01 18.97
C GLY A 146 11.71 18.53 17.64
N TYR A 147 11.13 18.15 16.49
CA TYR A 147 11.61 18.59 15.16
C TYR A 147 10.48 19.22 14.33
N PRO A 148 10.82 20.08 13.36
CA PRO A 148 9.87 20.62 12.42
C PRO A 148 9.11 19.52 11.68
N THR A 149 7.81 19.75 11.46
CA THR A 149 6.99 18.84 10.67
C THR A 149 7.21 19.09 9.19
N LEU A 150 7.38 18.03 8.42
CA LEU A 150 7.60 18.11 6.97
C LEU A 150 6.44 17.45 6.23
N THR A 151 6.05 18.03 5.09
CA THR A 151 4.92 17.56 4.28
C THR A 151 5.41 17.20 2.88
N TYR A 152 5.04 16.01 2.40
CA TYR A 152 5.40 15.49 1.09
C TYR A 152 4.17 15.18 0.27
N ASN A 153 4.25 15.40 -1.04
CA ASN A 153 3.25 14.91 -1.98
C ASN A 153 3.66 13.53 -2.47
N ILE A 154 2.91 12.50 -2.09
CA ILE A 154 3.21 11.11 -2.44
C ILE A 154 2.22 10.67 -3.51
N PRO A 155 2.67 10.35 -4.74
CA PRO A 155 1.81 9.71 -5.71
C PRO A 155 1.43 8.31 -5.23
N LEU A 156 0.18 7.93 -5.45
CA LEU A 156 -0.27 6.55 -5.30
C LEU A 156 -0.17 5.85 -6.66
N ASP A 157 0.38 4.64 -6.61
CA ASP A 157 0.36 3.74 -7.76
C ASP A 157 -0.62 2.61 -7.45
N GLY A 158 -1.23 2.08 -8.48
CA GLY A 158 -2.25 1.05 -8.34
C GLY A 158 -2.61 0.43 -9.68
N TYR A 159 -3.43 -0.61 -9.62
CA TYR A 159 -4.01 -1.24 -10.80
C TYR A 159 -5.53 -1.26 -10.66
N GLY A 160 -6.22 -0.76 -11.68
CA GLY A 160 -7.67 -0.51 -11.60
C GLY A 160 -7.98 0.53 -10.52
N ASP A 161 -8.88 0.19 -9.61
CA ASP A 161 -9.27 1.06 -8.48
C ASP A 161 -8.46 0.78 -7.19
N ARG A 162 -7.56 -0.19 -7.22
CA ARG A 162 -6.82 -0.63 -6.03
C ARG A 162 -5.44 -0.02 -5.98
N VAL A 163 -5.04 0.41 -4.79
CA VAL A 163 -3.72 1.00 -4.51
C VAL A 163 -2.73 -0.11 -4.16
N ASN A 164 -1.54 -0.01 -4.71
CA ASN A 164 -0.43 -0.90 -4.40
C ASN A 164 0.27 -0.43 -3.10
N LEU A 165 -0.03 -1.10 -1.99
CA LEU A 165 0.53 -0.76 -0.67
C LEU A 165 2.06 -0.87 -0.60
N GLU A 166 2.68 -1.82 -1.28
CA GLU A 166 4.14 -2.00 -1.30
C GLU A 166 4.83 -0.76 -1.87
N THR A 167 4.28 -0.21 -2.95
CA THR A 167 4.81 1.00 -3.59
C THR A 167 4.61 2.23 -2.71
N LEU A 168 3.43 2.35 -2.09
CA LEU A 168 3.16 3.41 -1.11
C LEU A 168 4.11 3.32 0.09
N ALA A 169 4.26 2.13 0.69
CA ALA A 169 5.11 1.90 1.84
C ALA A 169 6.56 2.32 1.54
N ARG A 170 7.08 1.95 0.38
CA ARG A 170 8.41 2.35 -0.08
C ARG A 170 8.56 3.86 -0.24
N ARG A 171 7.58 4.54 -0.85
CA ARG A 171 7.60 6.00 -1.03
C ARG A 171 7.56 6.72 0.31
N THR A 172 6.68 6.29 1.20
CA THR A 172 6.58 6.80 2.59
C THR A 172 7.88 6.59 3.35
N ALA A 173 8.50 5.40 3.25
CA ALA A 173 9.78 5.10 3.87
C ALA A 173 10.91 6.01 3.36
N ARG A 174 10.99 6.28 2.04
CA ARG A 174 11.95 7.24 1.48
C ARG A 174 11.77 8.65 2.04
N SER A 175 10.51 9.10 2.18
CA SER A 175 10.22 10.40 2.80
C SER A 175 10.63 10.43 4.28
N ILE A 176 10.38 9.36 5.04
CA ILE A 176 10.82 9.25 6.45
C ILE A 176 12.35 9.31 6.54
N VAL A 177 13.06 8.57 5.71
CA VAL A 177 14.53 8.59 5.67
C VAL A 177 15.05 9.98 5.33
N HIS A 178 14.43 10.70 4.39
CA HIS A 178 14.81 12.05 4.05
C HIS A 178 14.65 13.02 5.24
N VAL A 179 13.56 12.89 6.02
CA VAL A 179 13.35 13.66 7.25
C VAL A 179 14.44 13.36 8.29
N ILE A 180 14.76 12.08 8.52
CA ILE A 180 15.68 11.64 9.56
C ILE A 180 17.15 11.92 9.18
N LEU A 181 17.58 11.55 7.98
CA LEU A 181 18.98 11.62 7.57
C LEU A 181 19.37 12.99 7.00
N THR A 182 18.53 13.57 6.15
CA THR A 182 18.96 14.69 5.29
C THR A 182 18.57 16.05 5.87
N GLN A 183 17.34 16.18 6.38
CA GLN A 183 16.83 17.49 6.81
C GLN A 183 17.10 17.80 8.28
N THR A 184 17.26 16.78 9.12
CA THR A 184 17.46 17.00 10.54
C THR A 184 18.89 16.76 10.97
N ASN A 185 19.61 15.73 10.51
CA ASN A 185 21.00 15.33 10.91
C ASN A 185 21.33 15.46 12.42
N ILE A 186 20.29 15.64 13.23
CA ILE A 186 20.28 15.93 14.65
C ILE A 186 19.54 14.77 15.33
N ILE A 187 18.63 14.07 14.63
CA ILE A 187 17.99 12.85 15.13
C ILE A 187 19.05 11.75 15.14
N PRO A 188 19.56 11.32 16.31
CA PRO A 188 20.63 10.33 16.39
C PRO A 188 20.03 8.91 16.39
N VAL A 189 19.14 8.63 15.43
CA VAL A 189 18.46 7.34 15.31
C VAL A 189 18.76 6.75 13.95
N PRO A 190 19.41 5.57 13.87
CA PRO A 190 19.59 4.90 12.60
C PRO A 190 18.22 4.50 12.04
N TRP A 191 18.01 4.74 10.75
CA TRP A 191 16.73 4.49 10.08
C TRP A 191 16.26 3.03 10.20
N ASP A 192 17.19 2.08 10.35
CA ASP A 192 16.89 0.65 10.50
C ASP A 192 16.19 0.32 11.83
N ARG A 193 16.33 1.17 12.84
CA ARG A 193 15.61 1.04 14.12
C ARG A 193 14.23 1.67 14.12
N VAL A 194 13.87 2.36 13.04
CA VAL A 194 12.55 3.00 12.92
C VAL A 194 11.58 2.02 12.28
N GLU A 195 10.42 1.89 12.92
CA GLU A 195 9.31 1.07 12.45
C GLU A 195 8.11 1.96 12.15
N MET A 196 7.54 1.78 10.96
CA MET A 196 6.26 2.37 10.58
C MET A 196 5.14 1.40 10.95
N LEU A 197 4.36 1.76 11.98
CA LEU A 197 3.31 0.89 12.51
C LEU A 197 2.05 0.93 11.66
N ARG A 198 1.62 2.14 11.28
CA ARG A 198 0.39 2.42 10.53
C ARG A 198 0.42 3.83 9.94
N LEU A 199 -0.45 4.07 8.98
CA LEU A 199 -0.73 5.37 8.41
C LEU A 199 -2.12 5.82 8.85
N GLU A 200 -2.23 7.03 9.40
CA GLU A 200 -3.48 7.59 9.91
C GLU A 200 -3.91 8.80 9.07
N GLU A 201 -5.18 8.87 8.70
CA GLU A 201 -5.74 10.05 8.05
C GLU A 201 -6.02 11.15 9.10
N ILE A 202 -5.32 12.28 8.97
CA ILE A 202 -5.46 13.44 9.87
C ILE A 202 -6.36 14.54 9.29
N ALA A 203 -6.55 14.53 7.98
CA ALA A 203 -7.50 15.36 7.24
C ALA A 203 -7.72 14.67 5.87
N PRO A 204 -8.82 14.96 5.16
CA PRO A 204 -9.07 14.38 3.84
C PRO A 204 -7.84 14.47 2.92
N GLY A 205 -7.33 13.32 2.49
CA GLY A 205 -6.16 13.22 1.61
C GLY A 205 -4.82 13.53 2.27
N THR A 206 -4.82 13.80 3.58
CA THR A 206 -3.63 14.09 4.39
C THR A 206 -3.40 12.99 5.41
N TRP A 207 -2.24 12.35 5.30
CA TRP A 207 -1.89 11.14 6.01
C TRP A 207 -0.64 11.35 6.85
N GLN A 208 -0.63 10.77 8.06
CA GLN A 208 0.49 10.84 8.99
C GLN A 208 0.95 9.42 9.35
N PRO A 209 2.24 9.09 9.18
CA PRO A 209 2.76 7.80 9.62
C PRO A 209 2.98 7.81 11.13
N VAL A 210 2.57 6.74 11.79
CA VAL A 210 2.89 6.49 13.20
C VAL A 210 4.20 5.72 13.24
N LEU A 211 5.21 6.36 13.80
CA LEU A 211 6.57 5.85 13.89
C LEU A 211 6.86 5.37 15.31
N ALA A 212 7.62 4.28 15.42
CA ALA A 212 8.18 3.79 16.66
C ALA A 212 9.68 3.53 16.48
N VAL A 213 10.43 3.60 17.58
CA VAL A 213 11.85 3.22 17.62
C VAL A 213 11.97 1.94 18.43
N ARG A 214 12.72 0.97 17.91
CA ARG A 214 13.00 -0.31 18.56
C ARG A 214 14.31 -0.29 19.34
#